data_AF-A0A2R9C1S7-F1
#
_entry.id   AF-A0A2R9C1S7-F1
#
_cell.length_a   1.000
_cell.length_b   1.000
_cell.length_c   1.000
_cell.angle_alpha   90.00
_cell.angle_beta   90.00
_cell.angle_gamma   90.00
#
_symmetry.space_group_name_H-M   'P 1'
#
loop_
_entity.id
_entity.type
_entity.pdbx_description
1 polymer ?
#
loop_
_entity_poly.entity_id
_entity_poly.type
_entity_poly.pdbx_seq_one_letter_code
_entity_poly.pdbx_strand_id
1 'polypeptide(L)'
;MVVGAFPMAKLLYLGIRQVSKPLANRIKEAARRSEFFKTYICLPPAQLYHWLEMRTKMRIMGFNAAAIKPLNEGAAAELGAELLGEGIIFITACSCLMLEYWRHQLQQRRKEKERRVAREALRGEVGHLGLALEELQAQVQATSTQLALEELRAQLQEVRAHLCLRDPPPAPPVAPASEK
;
A
#
# COMPACT_ATOMS: atom_id res chain seq x y z
N MET A 1 -12.86 -6.86 10.02
CA MET A 1 -12.28 -8.11 10.56
C MET A 1 -10.99 -8.44 9.81
N VAL A 2 -9.84 -7.98 10.31
CA VAL A 2 -8.50 -8.33 9.80
C VAL A 2 -7.84 -9.20 10.88
N VAL A 3 -8.32 -10.44 11.00
CA VAL A 3 -7.71 -11.46 11.84
C VAL A 3 -7.24 -12.55 10.89
N GLY A 4 -6.04 -12.36 10.34
CA GLY A 4 -5.47 -13.31 9.36
C GLY A 4 -3.94 -13.32 9.30
N ALA A 5 -3.28 -12.23 9.67
CA ALA A 5 -1.81 -12.16 9.67
C ALA A 5 -1.18 -12.76 10.95
N PHE A 6 -1.82 -12.61 12.10
CA PHE A 6 -1.30 -13.05 13.40
C PHE A 6 -1.24 -14.58 13.61
N PRO A 7 -2.19 -15.40 13.10
CA PRO A 7 -2.13 -16.85 13.23
C PRO A 7 -1.10 -17.50 12.30
N MET A 8 -0.99 -17.03 11.06
CA MET A 8 -0.11 -17.64 10.05
C MET A 8 1.38 -17.43 10.35
N ALA A 9 1.78 -16.23 10.78
CA ALA A 9 3.15 -15.96 11.20
C ALA A 9 3.56 -16.81 12.42
N LYS A 10 2.62 -17.05 13.33
CA LYS A 10 2.84 -17.85 14.55
C LYS A 10 2.91 -19.35 14.24
N LEU A 11 2.08 -19.84 13.32
CA LEU A 11 2.14 -21.21 12.81
C LEU A 11 3.41 -21.46 11.98
N LEU A 12 3.84 -20.49 11.18
CA LEU A 12 5.10 -20.56 10.45
C LEU A 12 6.30 -20.59 11.42
N TYR A 13 6.31 -19.71 12.43
CA TYR A 13 7.35 -19.69 13.46
C TYR A 13 7.41 -21.01 14.27
N LEU A 14 6.25 -21.52 14.68
CA LEU A 14 6.16 -22.80 15.39
C LEU A 14 6.54 -23.97 14.48
N GLY A 15 6.08 -23.98 13.22
CA GLY A 15 6.41 -25.00 12.23
C GLY A 15 7.90 -25.07 11.92
N ILE A 16 8.55 -23.92 11.73
CA ILE A 16 10.01 -23.83 11.60
C ILE A 16 10.65 -24.41 12.86
N ARG A 17 10.27 -23.98 14.06
CA ARG A 17 10.89 -24.47 15.31
C ARG A 17 10.68 -25.98 15.54
N GLN A 18 9.52 -26.52 15.17
CA GLN A 18 9.19 -27.94 15.34
C GLN A 18 9.85 -28.84 14.31
N VAL A 19 10.06 -28.36 13.08
CA VAL A 19 10.70 -29.13 11.99
C VAL A 19 12.22 -28.99 12.07
N SER A 20 12.74 -27.83 12.47
CA SER A 20 14.19 -27.57 12.53
C SER A 20 14.93 -28.54 13.45
N LYS A 21 14.40 -28.86 14.63
CA LYS A 21 15.07 -29.80 15.56
C LYS A 21 15.16 -31.23 15.04
N PRO A 22 14.06 -31.91 14.63
CA PRO A 22 14.13 -33.27 14.11
C PRO A 22 14.83 -33.35 12.76
N LEU A 23 14.67 -32.33 11.89
CA LEU A 23 15.31 -32.28 10.58
C LEU A 23 16.83 -32.06 10.71
N ALA A 24 17.28 -31.15 11.58
CA ALA A 24 18.70 -30.99 11.89
C ALA A 24 19.32 -32.29 12.40
N ASN A 25 18.64 -33.01 13.30
CA ASN A 25 19.16 -34.27 13.84
C ASN A 25 19.21 -35.38 12.77
N ARG A 26 18.21 -35.47 11.89
CA ARG A 26 18.18 -36.43 10.78
C ARG A 26 19.23 -36.11 9.70
N ILE A 27 19.47 -34.83 9.40
CA ILE A 27 20.52 -34.40 8.48
C ILE A 27 21.90 -34.64 9.10
N LYS A 28 22.10 -34.37 10.40
CA LYS A 28 23.34 -34.70 11.12
C LYS A 28 23.64 -36.20 11.07
N GLU A 29 22.63 -37.05 11.25
CA GLU A 29 22.78 -38.51 11.12
C GLU A 29 23.03 -38.96 9.67
N ALA A 30 22.36 -38.36 8.69
CA ALA A 30 22.56 -38.65 7.27
C ALA A 30 23.96 -38.22 6.78
N ALA A 31 24.43 -37.04 7.19
CA ALA A 31 25.77 -36.53 6.90
C ALA A 31 26.87 -37.39 7.55
N ARG A 32 26.60 -37.98 8.73
CA ARG A 32 27.50 -38.98 9.36
C ARG A 32 27.54 -40.30 8.60
N ARG A 33 26.47 -40.65 7.87
CA ARG A 33 26.34 -41.93 7.15
C ARG A 33 26.93 -41.91 5.74
N SER A 34 27.10 -40.75 5.11
CA SER A 34 27.61 -40.64 3.74
C SER A 34 28.95 -39.89 3.64
N GLU A 35 30.00 -40.62 3.26
CA GLU A 35 31.34 -40.09 2.98
C GLU A 35 31.34 -39.05 1.84
N PHE A 36 30.43 -39.18 0.85
CA PHE A 36 30.24 -38.17 -0.20
C PHE A 36 29.87 -36.79 0.34
N PHE A 37 29.08 -36.72 1.42
CA PHE A 37 28.61 -35.46 1.98
C PHE A 37 29.67 -34.79 2.84
N LYS A 38 30.50 -35.59 3.54
CA LYS A 38 31.72 -35.10 4.20
C LYS A 38 32.66 -34.45 3.19
N THR A 39 32.98 -35.14 2.10
CA THR A 39 34.01 -34.71 1.14
C THR A 39 33.55 -33.62 0.17
N TYR A 40 32.28 -33.64 -0.26
CA TYR A 40 31.81 -32.72 -1.32
C TYR A 40 31.07 -31.50 -0.78
N ILE A 41 30.53 -31.57 0.44
CA ILE A 41 29.65 -30.54 0.99
C ILE A 41 30.19 -29.96 2.30
N CYS A 42 30.73 -30.77 3.23
CA CYS A 42 31.36 -30.24 4.46
C CYS A 42 32.79 -29.74 4.25
N LEU A 43 33.62 -30.46 3.47
CA LEU A 43 35.02 -30.12 3.26
C LEU A 43 35.26 -28.78 2.54
N PRO A 44 34.58 -28.44 1.43
CA PRO A 44 34.85 -27.19 0.71
C PRO A 44 34.58 -25.91 1.54
N PRO A 45 33.44 -25.74 2.23
CA PRO A 45 33.23 -24.57 3.08
C PRO A 45 34.17 -24.55 4.29
N ALA A 46 34.49 -25.69 4.89
CA ALA A 46 35.42 -25.75 6.01
C ALA A 46 36.86 -25.37 5.60
N GLN A 47 37.31 -25.83 4.43
CA GLN A 47 38.61 -25.44 3.86
C GLN A 47 38.62 -23.95 3.46
N LEU A 48 37.50 -23.42 2.94
CA LEU A 48 37.37 -22.04 2.54
C LEU A 48 37.33 -21.08 3.74
N TYR A 49 36.69 -21.50 4.85
CA TYR A 49 36.71 -20.76 6.12
C TYR A 49 38.11 -20.74 6.73
N HIS A 50 38.79 -21.90 6.81
CA HIS A 50 40.18 -21.98 7.27
C HIS A 50 41.13 -21.16 6.39
N TRP A 51 40.92 -21.19 5.07
CA TRP A 51 41.67 -20.37 4.13
C TRP A 51 41.42 -18.87 4.35
N LEU A 52 40.16 -18.43 4.50
CA LEU A 52 39.81 -17.04 4.78
C LEU A 52 40.36 -16.57 6.14
N GLU A 53 40.21 -17.38 7.18
CA GLU A 53 40.67 -17.07 8.54
C GLU A 53 42.20 -16.93 8.55
N MET A 54 42.92 -17.90 7.98
CA MET A 54 44.38 -17.87 7.88
C MET A 54 44.87 -16.74 6.98
N ARG A 55 44.23 -16.48 5.84
CA ARG A 55 44.57 -15.37 4.93
C ARG A 55 44.38 -14.02 5.61
N THR A 56 43.31 -13.87 6.40
CA THR A 56 42.99 -12.63 7.12
C THR A 56 43.95 -12.41 8.29
N LYS A 57 44.20 -13.46 9.10
CA LYS A 57 45.15 -13.41 10.22
C LYS A 57 46.58 -13.12 9.76
N MET A 58 47.00 -13.70 8.62
CA MET A 58 48.30 -13.41 8.00
C MET A 58 48.39 -11.99 7.42
N ARG A 59 47.29 -11.45 6.84
CA ARG A 59 47.23 -10.04 6.39
C ARG A 59 47.34 -9.05 7.53
N ILE A 60 46.67 -9.33 8.65
CA ILE A 60 46.67 -8.43 9.82
C ILE A 60 48.03 -8.46 10.52
N MET A 61 48.71 -9.61 10.56
CA MET A 61 50.04 -9.75 11.17
C MET A 61 51.21 -9.47 10.20
N GLY A 62 50.94 -9.14 8.93
CA GLY A 62 51.95 -8.65 7.98
C GLY A 62 52.94 -9.69 7.43
N PHE A 63 52.75 -10.99 7.68
CA PHE A 63 53.64 -12.04 7.19
C PHE A 63 53.12 -12.72 5.91
N ASN A 64 54.02 -12.93 4.94
CA ASN A 64 53.75 -13.63 3.69
C ASN A 64 53.84 -15.16 3.90
N ALA A 65 52.67 -15.81 3.85
CA ALA A 65 52.44 -17.23 3.55
C ALA A 65 53.45 -18.26 4.11
N ALA A 66 53.32 -18.61 5.40
CA ALA A 66 53.83 -19.88 5.92
C ALA A 66 52.72 -20.94 5.89
N ALA A 67 53.04 -22.14 5.41
CA ALA A 67 52.13 -23.23 5.07
C ALA A 67 51.07 -23.49 6.15
N ILE A 68 49.81 -23.36 5.72
CA ILE A 68 48.61 -23.54 6.54
C ILE A 68 48.48 -25.03 6.86
N LYS A 69 48.70 -25.42 8.12
CA LYS A 69 48.45 -26.80 8.57
C LYS A 69 46.95 -27.10 8.42
N PRO A 70 46.56 -28.16 7.67
CA PRO A 70 45.15 -28.51 7.49
C PRO A 70 44.54 -28.82 8.85
N LEU A 71 43.36 -28.25 9.10
CA LEU A 71 42.61 -28.44 10.33
C LEU A 71 42.25 -29.93 10.48
N ASN A 72 42.34 -30.46 11.71
CA ASN A 72 42.03 -31.86 12.02
C ASN A 72 40.67 -32.25 11.42
N GLU A 73 40.66 -33.26 10.54
CA GLU A 73 39.53 -33.60 9.68
C GLU A 73 38.23 -33.83 10.46
N GLY A 74 38.35 -34.33 11.70
CA GLY A 74 37.22 -34.52 12.61
C GLY A 74 36.54 -33.22 13.06
N ALA A 75 37.31 -32.16 13.35
CA ALA A 75 36.76 -30.88 13.79
C ALA A 75 36.12 -30.10 12.63
N ALA A 76 36.72 -30.17 11.44
CA ALA A 76 36.16 -29.61 10.22
C ALA A 76 34.83 -30.29 9.84
N ALA A 77 34.73 -31.61 10.03
CA ALA A 77 33.51 -32.36 9.78
C ALA A 77 32.38 -31.98 10.76
N GLU A 78 32.69 -31.72 12.02
CA GLU A 78 31.69 -31.34 13.04
C GLU A 78 31.13 -29.92 12.79
N LEU A 79 32.01 -28.95 12.56
CA LEU A 79 31.64 -27.58 12.19
C LEU A 79 30.88 -27.54 10.85
N GLY A 80 31.34 -28.29 9.85
CA GLY A 80 30.68 -28.38 8.55
C GLY A 80 29.27 -28.96 8.67
N ALA A 81 29.08 -29.99 9.48
CA ALA A 81 27.77 -30.61 9.68
C ALA A 81 26.78 -29.70 10.41
N GLU A 82 27.25 -28.88 11.37
CA GLU A 82 26.41 -27.89 12.05
C GLU A 82 25.96 -26.78 11.10
N LEU A 83 26.91 -26.20 10.35
CA LEU A 83 26.63 -25.13 9.40
C LEU A 83 25.72 -25.59 8.25
N LEU A 84 25.88 -26.84 7.78
CA LEU A 84 24.98 -27.44 6.78
C LEU A 84 23.59 -27.70 7.29
N GLY A 85 23.46 -28.19 8.53
CA GLY A 85 22.16 -28.40 9.15
C GLY A 85 21.37 -27.10 9.25
N GLU A 86 22.02 -26.04 9.73
CA GLU A 86 21.42 -24.71 9.81
C GLU A 86 21.12 -24.12 8.43
N GLY A 87 22.05 -24.27 7.48
CA GLY A 87 21.89 -23.79 6.10
C GLY A 87 20.71 -24.43 5.38
N ILE A 88 20.52 -25.75 5.48
CA ILE A 88 19.40 -26.45 4.82
C ILE A 88 18.06 -26.01 5.41
N ILE A 89 17.98 -25.84 6.73
CA ILE A 89 16.78 -25.35 7.40
C ILE A 89 16.47 -23.92 6.95
N PHE A 90 17.50 -23.06 6.91
CA PHE A 90 17.35 -21.67 6.50
C PHE A 90 16.89 -21.56 5.04
N ILE A 91 17.50 -22.29 4.12
CA ILE A 91 17.12 -22.32 2.70
C ILE A 91 15.69 -22.83 2.54
N THR A 92 15.32 -23.90 3.25
CA THR A 92 13.96 -24.45 3.19
C THR A 92 12.92 -23.45 3.71
N ALA A 93 13.21 -22.79 4.84
CA ALA A 93 12.32 -21.77 5.40
C ALA A 93 12.21 -20.54 4.49
N CYS A 94 13.33 -20.03 3.97
CA CYS A 94 13.35 -18.92 3.01
C CYS A 94 12.61 -19.26 1.73
N SER A 95 12.77 -20.47 1.20
CA SER A 95 12.08 -20.94 0.00
C SER A 95 10.56 -20.98 0.21
N CYS A 96 10.09 -21.59 1.32
CA CYS A 96 8.67 -21.60 1.68
C CYS A 96 8.09 -20.18 1.81
N LEU A 97 8.81 -19.29 2.51
CA LEU A 97 8.38 -17.90 2.69
C LEU A 97 8.31 -17.15 1.35
N MET A 98 9.31 -17.34 0.48
CA MET A 98 9.37 -16.72 -0.84
C MET A 98 8.21 -17.20 -1.73
N LEU A 99 7.90 -18.49 -1.73
CA LEU A 99 6.77 -19.07 -2.46
C LEU A 99 5.44 -18.53 -1.96
N GLU A 100 5.26 -18.45 -0.64
CA GLU A 100 4.05 -17.89 -0.06
C GLU A 100 3.92 -16.39 -0.35
N TYR A 101 5.03 -15.64 -0.32
CA TYR A 101 5.07 -14.25 -0.71
C TYR A 101 4.65 -14.05 -2.17
N TRP A 102 5.18 -14.86 -3.09
CA TRP A 102 4.77 -14.81 -4.50
C TRP A 102 3.29 -15.14 -4.65
N ARG A 103 2.83 -16.22 -4.02
CA ARG A 103 1.41 -16.63 -4.05
C ARG A 103 0.50 -15.54 -3.48
N HIS A 104 0.92 -14.89 -2.41
CA HIS A 104 0.21 -13.79 -1.77
C HIS A 104 0.14 -12.57 -2.68
N GLN A 105 1.24 -12.20 -3.34
CA GLN A 105 1.26 -11.09 -4.30
C GLN A 105 0.22 -11.29 -5.40
N LEU A 106 0.14 -12.50 -5.99
CA LEU A 106 -0.83 -12.78 -7.05
C LEU A 106 -2.29 -12.60 -6.56
N GLN A 107 -2.59 -13.03 -5.34
CA GLN A 107 -3.93 -12.85 -4.75
C GLN A 107 -4.23 -11.39 -4.38
N GLN A 108 -3.25 -10.65 -3.87
CA GLN A 108 -3.42 -9.24 -3.52
C GLN A 108 -3.74 -8.39 -4.75
N ARG A 109 -3.09 -8.66 -5.90
CA ARG A 109 -3.40 -7.95 -7.15
C ARG A 109 -4.85 -8.12 -7.60
N ARG A 110 -5.46 -9.29 -7.36
CA ARG A 110 -6.89 -9.51 -7.68
C ARG A 110 -7.79 -8.69 -6.75
N LYS A 111 -7.52 -8.73 -5.44
CA LYS A 111 -8.28 -7.95 -4.44
C LYS A 111 -8.14 -6.44 -4.62
N GLU A 112 -6.96 -5.97 -5.03
CA GLU A 112 -6.72 -4.56 -5.35
C GLU A 112 -7.57 -4.11 -6.55
N LYS A 113 -7.68 -4.95 -7.58
CA LYS A 113 -8.53 -4.65 -8.76
C LYS A 113 -9.99 -4.55 -8.38
N GLU A 114 -10.53 -5.51 -7.65
CA GLU A 114 -11.92 -5.49 -7.17
C GLU A 114 -12.20 -4.24 -6.33
N ARG A 115 -11.29 -3.90 -5.42
CA ARG A 115 -11.40 -2.68 -4.60
C ARG A 115 -11.32 -1.40 -5.43
N ARG A 116 -10.51 -1.36 -6.48
CA ARG A 116 -10.41 -0.20 -7.39
C ARG A 116 -11.71 -0.01 -8.15
N VAL A 117 -12.25 -1.07 -8.74
CA VAL A 117 -13.54 -1.03 -9.45
C VAL A 117 -14.66 -0.56 -8.52
N ALA A 118 -14.74 -1.09 -7.30
CA ALA A 118 -15.75 -0.66 -6.32
C ALA A 118 -15.61 0.82 -5.93
N ARG A 119 -14.38 1.33 -5.77
CA ARG A 119 -14.14 2.76 -5.50
C ARG A 119 -14.51 3.63 -6.68
N GLU A 120 -14.20 3.21 -7.90
CA GLU A 120 -14.53 3.92 -9.12
C GLU A 120 -16.04 4.01 -9.31
N ALA A 121 -16.78 2.92 -9.08
CA ALA A 121 -18.24 2.91 -9.09
C ALA A 121 -18.82 3.91 -8.09
N LEU A 122 -18.40 3.86 -6.82
CA LEU A 122 -18.87 4.78 -5.78
C LEU A 122 -18.52 6.24 -6.12
N ARG A 123 -17.34 6.49 -6.68
CA ARG A 123 -16.92 7.84 -7.11
C ARG A 123 -17.77 8.35 -8.27
N GLY A 124 -18.19 7.45 -9.17
CA GLY A 124 -19.15 7.75 -10.24
C GLY A 124 -20.51 8.14 -9.69
N GLU A 125 -21.05 7.38 -8.74
CA GLU A 125 -22.33 7.69 -8.08
C GLU A 125 -22.27 9.05 -7.36
N VAL A 126 -21.19 9.32 -6.62
CA VAL A 126 -20.99 10.64 -5.97
C VAL A 126 -20.92 11.77 -6.99
N GLY A 127 -20.25 11.55 -8.14
CA GLY A 127 -20.20 12.53 -9.21
C GLY A 127 -21.58 12.79 -9.83
N HIS A 128 -22.35 11.73 -10.08
CA HIS A 128 -23.72 11.86 -10.61
C HIS A 128 -24.64 12.61 -9.65
N LEU A 129 -24.58 12.27 -8.36
CA LEU A 129 -25.32 12.99 -7.32
C LEU A 129 -24.89 14.46 -7.24
N GLY A 130 -23.60 14.75 -7.37
CA GLY A 130 -23.08 16.12 -7.41
C GLY A 130 -23.68 16.95 -8.55
N LEU A 131 -23.73 16.39 -9.76
CA LEU A 131 -24.33 17.06 -10.92
C LEU A 131 -25.83 17.32 -10.74
N ALA A 132 -26.57 16.34 -10.22
CA ALA A 132 -28.00 16.51 -9.93
C ALA A 132 -28.24 17.61 -8.88
N LEU A 133 -27.33 17.73 -7.90
CA LEU A 133 -27.40 18.74 -6.86
C LEU A 133 -27.09 20.14 -7.42
N GLU A 134 -26.10 20.25 -8.31
CA GLU A 134 -25.80 21.50 -9.05
C GLU A 134 -26.98 21.96 -9.92
N GLU A 135 -27.63 21.03 -10.63
CA GLU A 135 -28.81 21.33 -11.45
C GLU A 135 -29.97 21.85 -10.59
N LEU A 136 -30.26 21.17 -9.48
CA LEU A 136 -31.30 21.60 -8.55
C LEU A 136 -30.98 22.96 -7.93
N GLN A 137 -29.71 23.20 -7.57
CA GLN A 137 -29.26 24.47 -7.02
C GLN A 137 -29.39 25.62 -8.05
N ALA A 138 -29.08 25.38 -9.33
CA ALA A 138 -29.27 26.35 -10.39
C ALA A 138 -30.76 26.71 -10.57
N GLN A 139 -31.66 25.73 -10.50
CA GLN A 139 -33.10 25.96 -10.59
C GLN A 139 -33.65 26.78 -9.40
N VAL A 140 -33.17 26.48 -8.19
CA VAL A 140 -33.52 27.23 -6.98
C VAL A 140 -33.03 28.69 -7.07
N GLN A 141 -31.80 28.91 -7.54
CA GLN A 141 -31.28 30.27 -7.74
C GLN A 141 -32.03 31.05 -8.84
N ALA A 142 -32.39 30.39 -9.94
CA ALA A 142 -33.20 31.01 -10.97
C ALA A 142 -34.58 31.45 -10.43
N THR A 143 -35.21 30.59 -9.62
CA THR A 143 -36.51 30.91 -9.00
C THR A 143 -36.39 32.05 -7.97
N SER A 144 -35.35 32.03 -7.14
CA SER A 144 -35.15 33.08 -6.12
C SER A 144 -34.83 34.45 -6.75
N THR A 145 -34.05 34.48 -7.83
CA THR A 145 -33.78 35.72 -8.58
C THR A 145 -35.03 36.26 -9.27
N GLN A 146 -35.91 35.41 -9.79
CA GLN A 146 -37.19 35.84 -10.36
C GLN A 146 -38.09 36.50 -9.32
N LEU A 147 -38.22 35.89 -8.13
CA LEU A 147 -39.00 36.47 -7.03
C LEU A 147 -38.45 37.84 -6.59
N ALA A 148 -37.13 37.97 -6.45
CA ALA A 148 -36.50 39.24 -6.10
C ALA A 148 -36.72 40.34 -7.16
N LEU A 149 -36.75 39.97 -8.45
CA LEU A 149 -37.03 40.90 -9.55
C LEU A 149 -38.50 41.34 -9.56
N GLU A 150 -39.44 40.44 -9.25
CA GLU A 150 -40.85 40.78 -9.12
C GLU A 150 -41.11 41.71 -7.93
N GLU A 151 -40.50 41.48 -6.78
CA GLU A 151 -40.58 42.38 -5.63
C GLU A 151 -40.06 43.78 -5.96
N LEU A 152 -38.91 43.88 -6.65
CA LEU A 152 -38.36 45.17 -7.05
C LEU A 152 -39.28 45.91 -8.05
N ARG A 153 -39.92 45.18 -8.98
CA ARG A 153 -40.90 45.76 -9.91
C ARG A 153 -42.14 46.25 -9.17
N ALA A 154 -42.64 45.51 -8.19
CA ALA A 154 -43.77 45.92 -7.37
C ALA A 154 -43.44 47.21 -6.59
N GLN A 155 -42.26 47.29 -5.97
CA GLN A 155 -41.81 48.51 -5.29
C GLN A 155 -41.69 49.70 -6.25
N LEU A 156 -41.14 49.50 -7.45
CA LEU A 156 -41.06 50.57 -8.46
C LEU A 156 -42.45 51.04 -8.93
N GLN A 157 -43.40 50.13 -9.08
CA GLN A 157 -44.78 50.49 -9.42
C GLN A 157 -45.46 51.28 -8.32
N GLU A 158 -45.23 50.92 -7.06
CA GLU A 158 -45.75 51.65 -5.90
C GLU A 158 -45.17 53.07 -5.83
N VAL A 159 -43.83 53.21 -5.95
CA VAL A 159 -43.17 54.53 -6.01
C VAL A 159 -43.68 55.36 -7.19
N ARG A 160 -43.87 54.73 -8.36
CA ARG A 160 -44.45 55.41 -9.54
C ARG A 160 -45.88 55.87 -9.28
N ALA A 161 -46.72 55.06 -8.62
CA ALA A 161 -48.08 55.44 -8.26
C ALA A 161 -48.11 56.61 -7.27
N HIS A 162 -47.20 56.62 -6.29
CA HIS A 162 -47.02 57.75 -5.38
C HIS A 162 -46.60 59.04 -6.11
N LEU A 163 -45.70 58.95 -7.10
CA LEU A 163 -45.31 60.10 -7.93
C LEU A 163 -46.47 60.61 -8.81
N CYS A 164 -47.26 59.72 -9.42
CA CYS A 164 -48.44 60.10 -10.21
C CYS A 164 -49.57 60.75 -9.36
N LEU A 165 -49.63 60.48 -8.05
CA LEU A 165 -50.53 61.19 -7.13
C LEU A 165 -50.04 62.59 -6.74
N ARG A 166 -48.74 62.89 -6.91
CA ARG A 166 -48.13 64.17 -6.57
C ARG A 166 -48.28 65.23 -7.69
N ASP A 167 -48.41 64.80 -8.95
CA ASP A 167 -48.62 65.68 -10.10
C ASP A 167 -50.05 65.52 -10.68
N PRO A 168 -50.97 66.49 -10.47
CA PRO A 168 -52.28 66.46 -11.10
C PRO A 168 -52.19 66.85 -12.59
N PRO A 169 -53.14 66.42 -13.46
CA PRO A 169 -53.14 66.78 -14.87
C PRO A 169 -53.30 68.31 -15.04
N PRO A 170 -52.61 68.94 -16.03
CA PRO A 170 -52.84 70.35 -16.32
C PRO A 170 -54.29 70.56 -16.77
N ALA A 171 -54.98 71.49 -16.09
CA ALA A 171 -56.38 71.83 -16.38
C ALA A 171 -56.55 72.27 -17.85
N PRO A 172 -57.69 71.93 -18.50
CA PRO A 172 -57.96 72.34 -19.87
C PRO A 172 -57.99 73.88 -20.00
N PRO A 173 -57.42 74.47 -21.08
CA PRO A 173 -57.40 75.91 -21.25
C PRO A 173 -58.82 76.45 -21.41
N VAL A 174 -59.18 77.38 -20.53
CA VAL A 174 -60.38 78.21 -20.61
C VAL A 174 -60.24 79.14 -21.82
N ALA A 175 -61.05 78.92 -22.86
CA ALA A 175 -61.14 79.85 -23.98
C ALA A 175 -62.13 80.98 -23.62
N PRO A 176 -61.75 82.26 -23.82
CA PRO A 176 -62.59 83.40 -23.48
C PRO A 176 -63.75 83.58 -24.47
N ALA A 177 -64.86 84.05 -23.94
CA ALA A 177 -66.01 84.52 -24.68
C ALA A 177 -65.63 85.62 -25.69
N SER A 178 -66.21 85.56 -26.89
CA SER A 178 -66.42 86.75 -27.72
C SER A 178 -67.71 86.59 -28.52
N GLU A 179 -68.59 87.56 -28.28
CA GLU A 179 -69.86 87.86 -28.93
C GLU A 179 -69.79 87.90 -30.47
N LYS A 180 -70.76 87.25 -31.12
CA LYS A 180 -71.81 87.95 -31.89
C LYS A 180 -72.96 87.01 -32.25
#